data_AF-A0A972TBM3-F1
#
_entry.id   AF-A0A972TBM3-F1
#
_cell.length_a   1.000
_cell.length_b   1.000
_cell.length_c   1.000
_cell.angle_alpha   90.00
_cell.angle_beta   90.00
_cell.angle_gamma   90.00
#
_symmetry.space_group_name_H-M   'P 1'
#
loop_
_entity.id
_entity.type
_entity.pdbx_description
1 polymer ?
#
loop_
_entity_poly.entity_id
_entity_poly.type
_entity_poly.pdbx_seq_one_letter_code
_entity_poly.pdbx_strand_id
1 'polypeptide(L)'
;MRRAAVLFTMAVVIIWAPIVVSTPLIDAYNAALPGAGYDKMVVLDPGVTYTGGLNIIEGNVCIISYGAEIDLQGGQIIIDPAAILDICGVVIDNGVNNDQALKYGTGGRGWVDHCTFYNNYNSVYFWDDADMVLTSNIFSYATHYGVYTHTDAVRWMAFNDAYHNISGHYKEWCPG
;
A
#
# COMPACT_ATOMS: atom_id res chain seq x y z
N MET A 1 -52.26 -26.30 47.84
CA MET A 1 -51.92 -25.10 47.04
C MET A 1 -50.61 -24.51 47.54
N ARG A 2 -49.48 -24.75 46.86
CA ARG A 2 -48.24 -23.94 47.00
C ARG A 2 -47.59 -23.85 45.62
N ARG A 3 -47.47 -22.63 45.09
CA ARG A 3 -46.88 -22.32 43.80
C ARG A 3 -45.35 -22.34 43.93
N ALA A 4 -44.66 -23.13 43.11
CA ALA A 4 -43.21 -23.04 42.96
C ALA A 4 -42.91 -22.05 41.83
N ALA A 5 -42.30 -20.91 42.18
CA ALA A 5 -41.77 -19.96 41.21
C ALA A 5 -40.48 -20.52 40.63
N VAL A 6 -40.46 -20.78 39.32
CA VAL A 6 -39.23 -21.14 38.60
C VAL A 6 -38.57 -19.82 38.18
N LEU A 7 -37.47 -19.47 38.86
CA LEU A 7 -36.61 -18.36 38.48
C LEU A 7 -35.80 -18.80 37.25
N PHE A 8 -36.01 -18.15 36.10
CA PHE A 8 -35.18 -18.32 34.91
C PHE A 8 -34.01 -17.34 34.99
N THR A 9 -32.83 -17.80 35.38
CA THR A 9 -31.60 -17.03 35.29
C THR A 9 -31.07 -17.13 33.86
N MET A 10 -31.27 -16.09 33.05
CA MET A 10 -30.56 -15.96 31.77
C MET A 10 -29.10 -15.61 32.04
N ALA A 11 -28.19 -16.51 31.68
CA ALA A 11 -26.76 -16.21 31.62
C ALA A 11 -26.47 -15.45 30.31
N VAL A 12 -25.96 -14.21 30.42
CA VAL A 12 -25.48 -13.42 29.28
C VAL A 12 -24.03 -13.82 29.03
N VAL A 13 -23.77 -14.44 27.88
CA VAL A 13 -22.42 -14.72 27.39
C VAL A 13 -21.94 -13.49 26.63
N ILE A 14 -21.00 -12.74 27.20
CA ILE A 14 -20.32 -11.64 26.50
C ILE A 14 -19.18 -12.24 25.70
N ILE A 15 -19.37 -12.34 24.39
CA ILE A 15 -18.32 -12.76 23.45
C ILE A 15 -17.42 -11.54 23.24
N TRP A 16 -16.21 -11.55 23.80
CA TRP A 16 -15.18 -10.56 23.49
C TRP A 16 -14.67 -10.84 22.06
N ALA A 17 -15.24 -10.14 21.06
CA ALA A 17 -14.62 -10.06 19.75
C ALA A 17 -13.41 -9.11 19.84
N PRO A 18 -12.24 -9.45 19.27
CA PRO A 18 -11.14 -8.50 19.16
C PRO A 18 -11.61 -7.32 18.32
N ILE A 19 -11.54 -6.12 18.89
CA ILE A 19 -11.71 -4.88 18.14
C ILE A 19 -10.47 -4.77 17.25
N VAL A 20 -10.64 -4.94 15.94
CA VAL A 20 -9.58 -4.63 14.98
C VAL A 20 -9.43 -3.11 14.98
N VAL A 21 -8.40 -2.60 15.67
CA VAL A 21 -8.06 -1.19 15.66
C VAL A 21 -7.21 -0.96 14.41
N SER A 22 -7.79 -0.35 13.39
CA SER A 22 -7.05 0.13 12.22
C SER A 22 -6.10 1.25 12.65
N THR A 23 -4.83 1.16 12.26
CA THR A 23 -3.83 2.19 12.57
C THR A 23 -3.66 3.10 11.36
N PRO A 24 -3.84 4.43 11.45
CA PRO A 24 -3.61 5.29 10.30
C PRO A 24 -2.15 5.22 9.82
N LEU A 25 -1.94 5.04 8.50
CA LEU A 25 -0.59 5.00 7.92
C LEU A 25 0.20 6.29 8.21
N ILE A 26 -0.50 7.42 8.18
CA ILE A 26 0.08 8.74 8.48
C ILE A 26 0.63 8.84 9.90
N ASP A 27 0.04 8.12 10.87
CA ASP A 27 0.54 8.14 12.26
C ASP A 27 1.85 7.36 12.38
N ALA A 28 1.95 6.20 11.71
CA ALA A 28 3.19 5.44 11.62
C ALA A 28 4.27 6.25 10.90
N TYR A 29 3.92 6.92 9.81
CA TYR A 29 4.80 7.84 9.12
C TYR A 29 5.26 8.95 10.06
N ASN A 30 4.37 9.69 10.71
CA ASN A 30 4.75 10.82 11.58
C ASN A 30 5.64 10.39 12.77
N ALA A 31 5.38 9.21 13.35
CA ALA A 31 6.17 8.67 14.46
C ALA A 31 7.55 8.13 14.06
N ALA A 32 7.76 7.81 12.78
CA ALA A 32 8.99 7.22 12.30
C ALA A 32 10.20 8.16 12.45
N LEU A 33 11.33 7.58 12.84
CA LEU A 33 12.61 8.26 13.04
C LEU A 33 13.55 8.00 11.85
N PRO A 34 14.61 8.82 11.67
CA PRO A 34 15.67 8.50 10.72
C PRO A 34 16.37 7.17 11.04
N GLY A 35 16.83 6.45 10.01
CA GLY A 35 17.48 5.15 10.18
C GLY A 35 18.04 4.60 8.87
N ALA A 36 19.13 3.82 8.95
CA ALA A 36 19.76 3.16 7.79
C ALA A 36 20.10 4.06 6.58
N GLY A 37 20.30 5.37 6.80
CA GLY A 37 20.58 6.35 5.74
C GLY A 37 19.33 7.03 5.15
N TYR A 38 18.14 6.68 5.63
CA TYR A 38 16.88 7.34 5.31
C TYR A 38 16.59 8.45 6.33
N ASP A 39 16.00 9.55 5.84
CA ASP A 39 15.47 10.64 6.68
C ASP A 39 14.31 10.14 7.55
N LYS A 40 13.57 9.14 7.06
CA LYS A 40 12.50 8.48 7.81
C LYS A 40 12.43 7.00 7.48
N MET A 41 12.52 6.16 8.51
CA MET A 41 12.41 4.71 8.42
C MET A 41 11.12 4.25 9.10
N VAL A 42 10.07 4.04 8.29
CA VAL A 42 8.75 3.59 8.74
C VAL A 42 8.73 2.07 8.78
N VAL A 43 8.81 1.51 9.99
CA VAL A 43 8.72 0.06 10.20
C VAL A 43 7.29 -0.28 10.59
N LEU A 44 6.59 -1.06 9.76
CA LEU A 44 5.21 -1.46 9.98
C LEU A 44 5.15 -2.87 10.56
N ASP A 45 4.29 -3.07 11.55
CA ASP A 45 4.14 -4.34 12.25
C ASP A 45 3.48 -5.41 11.35
N PRO A 46 4.07 -6.61 11.20
CA PRO A 46 3.49 -7.67 10.38
C PRO A 46 2.07 -8.08 10.80
N GLY A 47 1.18 -8.27 9.83
CA GLY A 47 -0.21 -8.66 10.09
C GLY A 47 -1.11 -7.55 10.63
N VAL A 48 -0.60 -6.33 10.78
CA VAL A 48 -1.40 -5.14 11.10
C VAL A 48 -1.87 -4.49 9.80
N THR A 49 -3.15 -4.08 9.78
CA THR A 49 -3.71 -3.26 8.71
C THR A 49 -3.56 -1.78 9.06
N TYR A 50 -2.79 -1.07 8.23
CA TYR A 50 -2.66 0.37 8.25
C TYR A 50 -3.63 1.00 7.26
N THR A 51 -4.34 2.05 7.65
CA THR A 51 -5.40 2.63 6.84
C THR A 51 -5.08 4.03 6.32
N GLY A 52 -5.58 4.32 5.13
CA GLY A 52 -5.55 5.64 4.51
C GLY A 52 -4.33 5.88 3.61
N GLY A 53 -4.43 6.92 2.79
CA GLY A 53 -3.34 7.36 1.91
C GLY A 53 -2.23 8.11 2.65
N LEU A 54 -1.13 8.35 1.93
CA LEU A 54 0.06 9.04 2.44
C LEU A 54 0.68 9.90 1.33
N ASN A 55 0.93 11.17 1.61
CA ASN A 55 1.67 12.06 0.71
C ASN A 55 3.07 12.33 1.29
N ILE A 56 4.11 11.97 0.54
CA ILE A 56 5.51 12.18 0.90
C ILE A 56 6.04 13.33 0.04
N ILE A 57 6.26 14.47 0.67
CA ILE A 57 6.56 15.74 0.00
C ILE A 57 8.06 15.91 -0.27
N GLU A 58 8.90 15.47 0.67
CA GLU A 58 10.35 15.60 0.59
C GLU A 58 11.07 14.52 1.39
N GLY A 59 12.37 14.38 1.13
CA GLY A 59 13.28 13.51 1.88
C GLY A 59 13.38 12.09 1.33
N ASN A 60 14.33 11.35 1.87
CA ASN A 60 14.55 9.94 1.56
C ASN A 60 13.85 9.05 2.58
N VAL A 61 12.79 8.37 2.17
CA VAL A 61 11.90 7.59 3.05
C VAL A 61 12.01 6.10 2.72
N CYS A 62 12.04 5.28 3.76
CA CYS A 62 11.87 3.84 3.65
C CYS A 62 10.61 3.41 4.40
N ILE A 63 9.72 2.68 3.73
CA ILE A 63 8.63 1.94 4.35
C ILE A 63 8.96 0.45 4.27
N ILE A 64 9.06 -0.22 5.40
CA ILE A 64 9.40 -1.64 5.43
C ILE A 64 8.48 -2.43 6.34
N SER A 65 8.10 -3.61 5.86
CA SER A 65 7.40 -4.61 6.65
C SER A 65 7.75 -6.02 6.19
N TYR A 66 7.19 -7.00 6.91
CA TYR A 66 7.20 -8.41 6.54
C TYR A 66 5.76 -8.95 6.54
N GLY A 67 4.85 -8.24 5.86
CA GLY A 67 3.44 -8.61 5.73
C GLY A 67 2.42 -7.70 6.43
N ALA A 68 2.74 -6.43 6.67
CA ALA A 68 1.70 -5.44 6.97
C ALA A 68 0.83 -5.18 5.73
N GLU A 69 -0.45 -4.92 5.96
CA GLU A 69 -1.39 -4.47 4.94
C GLU A 69 -1.53 -2.95 5.02
N ILE A 70 -1.54 -2.28 3.88
CA ILE A 70 -1.91 -0.89 3.71
C ILE A 70 -3.23 -0.87 2.94
N ASP A 71 -4.35 -0.71 3.66
CA ASP A 71 -5.67 -0.46 3.09
C ASP A 71 -5.79 1.04 2.81
N LEU A 72 -5.72 1.43 1.54
CA LEU A 72 -5.73 2.83 1.14
C LEU A 72 -7.10 3.49 1.36
N GLN A 73 -8.17 2.74 1.58
CA GLN A 73 -9.53 3.25 1.76
C GLN A 73 -10.00 4.20 0.62
N GLY A 74 -9.63 3.86 -0.61
CA GLY A 74 -9.84 4.69 -1.79
C GLY A 74 -8.86 5.85 -1.94
N GLY A 75 -7.80 5.89 -1.14
CA GLY A 75 -6.70 6.86 -1.20
C GLY A 75 -5.53 6.40 -2.08
N GLN A 76 -4.38 7.05 -1.89
CA GLN A 76 -3.14 6.82 -2.64
C GLN A 76 -1.92 7.03 -1.74
N ILE A 77 -0.79 6.40 -2.09
CA ILE A 77 0.54 6.83 -1.64
C ILE A 77 1.16 7.66 -2.76
N ILE A 78 1.42 8.94 -2.50
CA ILE A 78 1.93 9.91 -3.48
C ILE A 78 3.32 10.37 -3.07
N ILE A 79 4.27 10.28 -3.98
CA ILE A 79 5.65 10.69 -3.81
C ILE A 79 5.90 11.89 -4.73
N ASP A 80 6.13 13.05 -4.12
CA ASP A 80 6.44 14.28 -4.85
C ASP A 80 7.86 14.24 -5.44
N PRO A 81 8.16 15.07 -6.45
CA PRO A 81 9.47 15.09 -7.12
C PRO A 81 10.69 15.31 -6.21
N ALA A 82 10.49 15.90 -5.03
CA ALA A 82 11.56 16.15 -4.06
C ALA A 82 11.75 15.00 -3.04
N ALA A 83 10.93 13.95 -3.13
CA ALA A 83 10.98 12.79 -2.25
C ALA A 83 11.51 11.54 -2.98
N ILE A 84 12.07 10.64 -2.19
CA ILE A 84 12.47 9.29 -2.62
C ILE A 84 11.75 8.32 -1.69
N LEU A 85 11.17 7.26 -2.25
CA LEU A 85 10.55 6.20 -1.45
C LEU A 85 11.07 4.83 -1.87
N ASP A 86 11.72 4.17 -0.92
CA ASP A 86 11.91 2.71 -0.97
C ASP A 86 10.82 2.05 -0.14
N ILE A 87 10.12 1.08 -0.72
CA ILE A 87 9.03 0.36 -0.06
C ILE A 87 9.19 -1.15 -0.23
N CYS A 88 9.19 -1.86 0.89
CA CYS A 88 9.48 -3.29 0.91
C CYS A 88 8.52 -4.11 1.78
N GLY A 89 8.04 -5.24 1.24
CA GLY A 89 7.41 -6.31 2.04
C GLY A 89 6.02 -5.97 2.58
N VAL A 90 5.27 -5.09 1.91
CA VAL A 90 3.89 -4.71 2.26
C VAL A 90 2.87 -5.25 1.28
N VAL A 91 1.62 -5.38 1.72
CA VAL A 91 0.44 -5.55 0.86
C VAL A 91 -0.25 -4.20 0.71
N ILE A 92 -0.55 -3.76 -0.51
CA ILE A 92 -1.23 -2.49 -0.80
C ILE A 92 -2.56 -2.81 -1.50
N ASP A 93 -3.68 -2.45 -0.86
CA ASP A 93 -5.05 -2.73 -1.30
C ASP A 93 -5.89 -1.46 -1.33
N ASN A 94 -7.00 -1.54 -2.06
CA ASN A 94 -8.14 -0.65 -1.99
C ASN A 94 -7.78 0.78 -2.37
N GLY A 95 -6.88 0.90 -3.35
CA GLY A 95 -6.50 2.18 -3.95
C GLY A 95 -7.67 2.84 -4.68
N VAL A 96 -7.52 4.16 -4.85
CA VAL A 96 -8.48 5.03 -5.53
C VAL A 96 -9.00 4.50 -6.87
N ASN A 97 -10.29 4.72 -7.14
CA ASN A 97 -10.89 4.46 -8.45
C ASN A 97 -10.40 5.48 -9.49
N ASN A 98 -10.08 5.01 -10.71
CA ASN A 98 -9.60 5.82 -11.83
C ASN A 98 -8.22 6.47 -11.67
N ASP A 99 -7.47 6.13 -10.63
CA ASP A 99 -6.13 6.66 -10.38
C ASP A 99 -5.23 5.54 -9.77
N GLN A 100 -4.06 5.82 -9.20
CA GLN A 100 -3.04 4.79 -8.92
C GLN A 100 -2.77 4.62 -7.42
N ALA A 101 -2.60 3.38 -6.95
CA ALA A 101 -2.41 3.10 -5.53
C ALA A 101 -1.07 3.66 -5.02
N LEU A 102 0.01 3.46 -5.76
CA LEU A 102 1.33 4.02 -5.50
C LEU A 102 1.78 4.88 -6.69
N LYS A 103 2.02 6.16 -6.45
CA LYS A 103 2.33 7.15 -7.49
C LYS A 103 3.63 7.88 -7.20
N TYR A 104 4.60 7.72 -8.10
CA TYR A 104 5.80 8.53 -8.15
C TYR A 104 5.62 9.66 -9.19
N GLY A 105 5.82 10.91 -8.76
CA GLY A 105 5.76 12.08 -9.62
C GLY A 105 6.90 12.16 -10.64
N THR A 106 6.97 13.29 -11.36
CA THR A 106 8.04 13.57 -12.34
C THR A 106 9.41 13.48 -11.67
N GLY A 107 10.35 12.77 -12.30
CA GLY A 107 11.69 12.55 -11.73
C GLY A 107 11.72 11.66 -10.49
N GLY A 108 10.60 10.98 -10.17
CA GLY A 108 10.48 10.15 -8.98
C GLY A 108 11.51 9.03 -8.95
N ARG A 109 12.00 8.72 -7.75
CA ARG A 109 13.01 7.68 -7.52
C ARG A 109 12.60 6.78 -6.38
N GLY A 110 12.99 5.52 -6.47
CA GLY A 110 12.76 4.57 -5.41
C GLY A 110 12.82 3.11 -5.84
N TRP A 111 12.75 2.25 -4.84
CA TRP A 111 12.74 0.81 -4.99
C TRP A 111 11.45 0.22 -4.40
N VAL A 112 10.67 -0.47 -5.24
CA VAL A 112 9.49 -1.23 -4.83
C VAL A 112 9.85 -2.72 -4.86
N ASP A 113 9.91 -3.35 -3.68
CA ASP A 113 10.45 -4.71 -3.54
C ASP A 113 9.59 -5.62 -2.66
N HIS A 114 9.37 -6.87 -3.08
CA HIS A 114 8.58 -7.85 -2.31
C HIS A 114 7.18 -7.33 -1.89
N CYS A 115 6.61 -6.40 -2.64
CA CYS A 115 5.29 -5.83 -2.37
C CYS A 115 4.22 -6.60 -3.13
N THR A 116 3.05 -6.74 -2.52
CA THR A 116 1.84 -7.26 -3.19
C THR A 116 0.86 -6.13 -3.38
N PHE A 117 0.47 -5.88 -4.62
CA PHE A 117 -0.61 -4.97 -4.96
C PHE A 117 -1.84 -5.79 -5.33
N TYR A 118 -2.94 -5.55 -4.64
CA TYR A 118 -4.18 -6.29 -4.79
C TYR A 118 -5.36 -5.32 -4.92
N ASN A 119 -6.27 -5.59 -5.86
CA ASN A 119 -7.57 -4.90 -5.94
C ASN A 119 -7.48 -3.35 -5.96
N ASN A 120 -6.53 -2.85 -6.76
CA ASN A 120 -6.35 -1.42 -7.02
C ASN A 120 -6.92 -1.02 -8.39
N TYR A 121 -7.07 0.27 -8.71
CA TYR A 121 -7.36 0.66 -10.10
C TYR A 121 -6.14 0.50 -11.00
N ASN A 122 -5.12 1.34 -10.83
CA ASN A 122 -3.76 1.02 -11.25
C ASN A 122 -2.92 0.72 -10.00
N SER A 123 -2.02 -0.27 -10.05
CA SER A 123 -1.25 -0.62 -8.84
C SER A 123 -0.10 0.35 -8.61
N VAL A 124 0.81 0.48 -9.58
CA VAL A 124 1.97 1.37 -9.48
C VAL A 124 2.05 2.27 -10.70
N TYR A 125 2.35 3.53 -10.45
CA TYR A 125 2.57 4.54 -11.45
C TYR A 125 3.83 5.36 -11.21
N PHE A 126 4.55 5.64 -12.29
CA PHE A 126 5.66 6.58 -12.28
C PHE A 126 5.70 7.40 -13.57
N TRP A 127 5.92 8.71 -13.41
CA TRP A 127 5.87 9.73 -14.47
C TRP A 127 7.19 9.81 -15.28
N ASP A 128 7.30 10.79 -16.18
CA ASP A 128 8.52 11.16 -16.92
C ASP A 128 9.76 11.30 -16.03
N ASP A 129 10.91 10.95 -16.60
CA ASP A 129 12.24 11.03 -16.00
C ASP A 129 12.39 10.25 -14.67
N ALA A 130 11.43 9.38 -14.34
CA ALA A 130 11.52 8.56 -13.14
C ALA A 130 12.63 7.50 -13.27
N ASP A 131 13.32 7.22 -12.17
CA ASP A 131 14.35 6.18 -12.05
C ASP A 131 13.90 5.17 -11.00
N MET A 132 13.23 4.12 -11.47
CA MET A 132 12.49 3.20 -10.63
C MET A 132 13.04 1.77 -10.75
N VAL A 133 13.18 1.11 -9.60
CA VAL A 133 13.47 -0.31 -9.50
C VAL A 133 12.24 -1.04 -8.95
N LEU A 134 11.76 -2.04 -9.67
CA LEU A 134 10.61 -2.87 -9.26
C LEU A 134 11.05 -4.33 -9.28
N THR A 135 11.20 -4.95 -8.11
CA THR A 135 11.64 -6.35 -8.01
C THR A 135 10.76 -7.21 -7.13
N SER A 136 10.60 -8.48 -7.50
CA SER A 136 9.95 -9.49 -6.65
C SER A 136 8.53 -9.13 -6.20
N ASN A 137 7.81 -8.32 -6.98
CA ASN A 137 6.47 -7.86 -6.62
C ASN A 137 5.38 -8.75 -7.23
N ILE A 138 4.18 -8.66 -6.66
CA ILE A 138 2.96 -9.24 -7.21
C ILE A 138 1.99 -8.11 -7.55
N PHE A 139 1.52 -8.06 -8.80
CA PHE A 139 0.49 -7.11 -9.25
C PHE A 139 -0.76 -7.87 -9.67
N SER A 140 -1.80 -7.86 -8.84
CA SER A 140 -2.95 -8.72 -9.05
C SER A 140 -4.29 -8.03 -8.88
N TYR A 141 -5.28 -8.48 -9.65
CA TYR A 141 -6.67 -8.02 -9.56
C TYR A 141 -6.84 -6.49 -9.70
N ALA A 142 -5.92 -5.82 -10.41
CA ALA A 142 -6.11 -4.42 -10.72
C ALA A 142 -7.29 -4.26 -11.69
N THR A 143 -8.19 -3.33 -11.42
CA THR A 143 -9.33 -3.07 -12.31
C THR A 143 -8.92 -2.37 -13.61
N HIS A 144 -7.67 -1.90 -13.68
CA HIS A 144 -7.04 -1.37 -14.87
C HIS A 144 -5.67 -2.02 -15.11
N TYR A 145 -4.55 -1.33 -14.88
CA TYR A 145 -3.20 -1.87 -15.10
C TYR A 145 -2.49 -2.29 -13.81
N GLY A 146 -1.62 -3.29 -13.90
CA GLY A 146 -0.66 -3.58 -12.82
C GLY A 146 0.33 -2.42 -12.68
N VAL A 147 1.23 -2.27 -13.65
CA VAL A 147 2.18 -1.16 -13.72
C VAL A 147 1.81 -0.24 -14.88
N TYR A 148 1.75 1.06 -14.62
CA TYR A 148 1.51 2.09 -15.62
C TYR A 148 2.63 3.14 -15.60
N THR A 149 3.27 3.39 -16.74
CA THR A 149 4.42 4.31 -16.81
C THR A 149 4.40 5.19 -18.06
N HIS A 150 5.18 6.26 -18.04
CA HIS A 150 5.46 7.14 -19.17
C HIS A 150 6.74 6.72 -19.91
N THR A 151 6.89 7.13 -21.18
CA THR A 151 7.97 6.64 -22.07
C THR A 151 9.38 6.98 -21.60
N ASP A 152 9.55 8.15 -20.97
CA ASP A 152 10.87 8.66 -20.58
C ASP A 152 11.36 8.17 -19.21
N ALA A 153 10.69 7.17 -18.63
CA ALA A 153 11.09 6.58 -17.36
C ALA A 153 12.18 5.50 -17.54
N VAL A 154 13.28 5.64 -16.79
CA VAL A 154 14.25 4.57 -16.57
C VAL A 154 13.63 3.58 -15.59
N ARG A 155 13.51 2.33 -16.03
CA ARG A 155 12.91 1.26 -15.22
C ARG A 155 13.74 0.00 -15.28
N TRP A 156 14.11 -0.50 -14.10
CA TRP A 156 14.57 -1.86 -13.95
C TRP A 156 13.49 -2.69 -13.29
N MET A 157 12.89 -3.60 -14.06
CA MET A 157 11.88 -4.53 -13.56
C MET A 157 12.37 -5.96 -13.68
N ALA A 158 12.38 -6.71 -12.58
CA ALA A 158 12.77 -8.13 -12.59
C ALA A 158 11.98 -8.95 -11.56
N PHE A 159 11.72 -10.22 -11.87
CA PHE A 159 11.04 -11.17 -10.95
C PHE A 159 9.66 -10.71 -10.44
N ASN A 160 8.97 -9.85 -11.19
CA ASN A 160 7.61 -9.46 -10.87
C ASN A 160 6.62 -10.44 -11.48
N ASP A 161 5.60 -10.82 -10.70
CA ASP A 161 4.46 -11.58 -11.18
C ASP A 161 3.25 -10.66 -11.35
N ALA A 162 2.47 -10.86 -12.40
CA ALA A 162 1.30 -10.05 -12.68
C ALA A 162 0.20 -10.91 -13.32
N TYR A 163 -0.97 -10.93 -12.69
CA TYR A 163 -2.11 -11.74 -13.14
C TYR A 163 -3.45 -11.09 -12.81
N HIS A 164 -4.49 -11.38 -13.58
CA HIS A 164 -5.85 -10.86 -13.37
C HIS A 164 -5.98 -9.32 -13.33
N ASN A 165 -5.08 -8.58 -13.98
CA ASN A 165 -5.24 -7.13 -14.20
C ASN A 165 -6.08 -6.89 -15.46
N ILE A 166 -7.21 -6.21 -15.35
CA ILE A 166 -8.28 -6.23 -16.37
C ILE A 166 -7.84 -5.61 -17.70
N SER A 167 -7.13 -4.49 -17.66
CA SER A 167 -6.72 -3.76 -18.88
C SER A 167 -5.33 -4.16 -19.36
N GLY A 168 -4.53 -4.81 -18.52
CA GLY A 168 -3.22 -5.35 -18.86
C GLY A 168 -2.26 -5.36 -17.67
N HIS A 169 -1.19 -6.14 -17.76
CA HIS A 169 -0.20 -6.22 -16.69
C HIS A 169 0.74 -5.01 -16.65
N TYR A 170 1.16 -4.55 -17.84
CA TYR A 170 2.08 -3.45 -18.02
C TYR A 170 1.56 -2.52 -19.11
N LYS A 171 1.52 -1.22 -18.83
CA LYS A 171 1.16 -0.18 -19.79
C LYS A 171 2.21 0.91 -19.81
N GLU A 172 2.58 1.29 -21.01
CA GLU A 172 3.37 2.49 -21.27
C GLU A 172 2.52 3.52 -22.02
N TRP A 173 2.58 4.76 -21.55
CA TRP A 173 2.04 5.92 -22.26
C TRP A 173 3.12 6.50 -23.16
N CYS A 174 2.85 6.48 -24.46
CA CYS A 174 3.69 7.10 -25.48
C CYS A 174 2.91 8.28 -26.07
N PRO A 175 3.32 9.53 -25.81
CA PRO A 175 2.84 10.64 -26.62
C PRO A 175 3.40 10.45 -28.02
N GLY A 176 2.52 10.22 -28.99
CA GLY A 176 2.91 10.16 -30.40
C GLY A 176 3.53 11.48 -30.89
#